data_AF-F4BLZ4-F1
#
_entry.id   AF-F4BLZ4-F1
#
_cell.length_a   1.000
_cell.length_b   1.000
_cell.length_c   1.000
_cell.angle_alpha   90.00
_cell.angle_beta   90.00
_cell.angle_gamma   90.00
#
_symmetry.space_group_name_H-M   'P 1'
#
loop_
_entity.id
_entity.type
_entity.pdbx_description
1 polymer ?
#
loop_
_entity_poly.entity_id
_entity_poly.type
_entity_poly.pdbx_seq_one_letter_code
_entity_poly.pdbx_strand_id
1 'polypeptide(L)'
;MTVSLRAIKIALATTIAILIAQAFQLEYSVSAGVVAILSVLDTKKSSVTTALQRVGSTVLALGVATILFQLLGFSTIVFGLYLLIYIPLAYKFKVEVGIAPCSVLVSHLLLEQSTSIGWLTNELSLMLIGAGIAIVFNLYMPSKETQLMQLRDEIEEKMKQVLMSFDVILREGHTNEKVELLLKELHKELKEAEKMAYTESNNQLFSQNEDYMIQYFDMRQQQVKVLAEMSIDLSVCSLPTKQNMILASLFHQTANQLHESNPVVDLTKDIQSMLNDFRNSDLPSTREEFENRAALFILLNDFTRFIQIKKQFFEQQKK
;
A
#
# COMPACT_ATOMS: atom_id res chain seq x y z
N MET A 1 -13.11 -4.74 -1.06
CA MET A 1 -14.58 -4.75 -0.88
C MET A 1 -15.20 -4.93 -2.25
N THR A 2 -16.19 -5.80 -2.42
CA THR A 2 -16.91 -5.91 -3.70
C THR A 2 -17.72 -4.64 -3.93
N VAL A 3 -17.97 -4.28 -5.21
CA VAL A 3 -18.75 -3.09 -5.57
C VAL A 3 -20.14 -3.13 -4.92
N SER A 4 -20.77 -4.30 -4.86
CA SER A 4 -22.08 -4.50 -4.24
C SER A 4 -22.09 -4.18 -2.75
N LEU A 5 -21.09 -4.66 -1.99
CA LEU A 5 -21.01 -4.38 -0.55
C LEU A 5 -20.75 -2.88 -0.30
N ARG A 6 -19.94 -2.24 -1.15
CA ARG A 6 -19.72 -0.79 -1.11
C ARG A 6 -21.02 -0.02 -1.33
N ALA A 7 -21.79 -0.39 -2.35
CA ALA A 7 -23.03 0.28 -2.70
C ALA A 7 -24.06 0.19 -1.56
N ILE A 8 -24.23 -1.00 -0.96
CA ILE A 8 -25.12 -1.22 0.18
C ILE A 8 -24.68 -0.34 1.37
N LYS A 9 -23.39 -0.32 1.67
CA LYS A 9 -22.83 0.48 2.75
C LYS A 9 -23.10 1.97 2.58
N ILE A 10 -22.84 2.50 1.38
CA ILE A 10 -23.11 3.90 1.04
C ILE A 10 -24.60 4.20 1.18
N ALA A 11 -25.47 3.37 0.60
CA ALA A 11 -26.91 3.56 0.66
C ALA A 11 -27.42 3.60 2.11
N LEU A 12 -27.02 2.63 2.94
CA LEU A 12 -27.42 2.58 4.35
C LEU A 12 -26.90 3.77 5.15
N ALA A 13 -25.61 4.11 5.03
CA ALA A 13 -25.03 5.25 5.72
C ALA A 13 -25.74 6.57 5.35
N THR A 14 -26.08 6.73 4.08
CA THR A 14 -26.81 7.89 3.56
C THR A 14 -28.21 7.97 4.14
N THR A 15 -28.99 6.90 4.00
CA THR A 15 -30.37 6.87 4.48
C THR A 15 -30.44 7.11 5.98
N ILE A 16 -29.55 6.48 6.75
CA ILE A 16 -29.50 6.66 8.20
C ILE A 16 -29.09 8.08 8.57
N ALA A 17 -28.11 8.68 7.90
CA ALA A 17 -27.73 10.07 8.16
C ALA A 17 -28.89 11.05 7.90
N ILE A 18 -29.66 10.84 6.83
CA ILE A 18 -30.86 11.64 6.53
C ILE A 18 -31.92 11.47 7.61
N LEU A 19 -32.24 10.22 7.97
CA LEU A 19 -33.26 9.93 9.00
C LEU A 19 -32.89 10.53 10.36
N ILE A 20 -31.60 10.49 10.73
CA ILE A 20 -31.11 11.10 11.96
C ILE A 20 -31.23 12.62 11.88
N ALA A 21 -30.79 13.26 10.79
CA ALA A 21 -30.94 14.70 10.62
C ALA A 21 -32.42 15.15 10.70
N GLN A 22 -33.33 14.38 10.10
CA GLN A 22 -34.77 14.61 10.19
C GLN A 22 -35.30 14.45 11.61
N ALA A 23 -34.83 13.44 12.36
CA ALA A 23 -35.23 13.23 13.75
C ALA A 23 -34.78 14.40 14.65
N PHE A 24 -33.64 15.02 14.35
CA PHE A 24 -33.16 16.25 15.00
C PHE A 24 -33.82 17.52 14.45
N GLN A 25 -34.74 17.40 13.49
CA GLN A 25 -35.44 18.52 12.84
C GLN A 25 -34.49 19.54 12.20
N LEU A 26 -33.38 19.05 11.62
CA LEU A 26 -32.43 19.89 10.90
C LEU A 26 -32.96 20.26 9.51
N GLU A 27 -32.80 21.53 9.17
CA GLU A 27 -33.10 22.02 7.82
C GLU A 27 -32.12 21.43 6.81
N TYR A 28 -32.58 21.22 5.57
CA TYR A 28 -31.78 20.59 4.52
C TYR A 28 -31.21 19.21 4.90
N SER A 29 -31.98 18.41 5.65
CA SER A 29 -31.59 17.06 6.14
C SER A 29 -30.97 16.13 5.07
N VAL A 30 -31.37 16.25 3.80
CA VAL A 30 -30.80 15.48 2.68
C VAL A 30 -29.28 15.72 2.52
N SER A 31 -28.80 16.91 2.86
CA SER A 31 -27.39 17.29 2.79
C SER A 31 -26.52 16.49 3.77
N ALA A 32 -27.07 16.06 4.92
CA ALA A 32 -26.36 15.10 5.80
C ALA A 32 -26.12 13.76 5.08
N GLY A 33 -27.08 13.32 4.26
CA GLY A 33 -26.92 12.16 3.38
C GLY A 33 -25.83 12.36 2.34
N VAL A 34 -25.79 13.51 1.65
CA VAL A 34 -24.74 13.83 0.68
C VAL A 34 -23.36 13.83 1.35
N VAL A 35 -23.25 14.43 2.54
CA VAL A 35 -22.02 14.38 3.35
C VAL A 35 -21.65 12.93 3.67
N ALA A 36 -22.60 12.08 4.06
CA ALA A 36 -22.35 10.67 4.35
C ALA A 36 -21.86 9.91 3.11
N ILE A 37 -22.51 10.04 1.95
CA ILE A 37 -22.08 9.41 0.68
C ILE A 37 -20.61 9.75 0.40
N LEU A 38 -20.28 11.04 0.47
CA LEU A 38 -18.94 11.52 0.18
C LEU A 38 -17.91 11.14 1.26
N SER A 39 -18.36 10.73 2.46
CA SER A 39 -17.50 10.39 3.61
C SER A 39 -17.29 8.87 3.78
N VAL A 40 -18.06 8.02 3.08
CA VAL A 40 -17.85 6.58 3.09
C VAL A 40 -16.67 6.22 2.18
N LEU A 41 -15.50 6.13 2.81
CA LEU A 41 -14.21 5.77 2.20
C LEU A 41 -13.85 4.28 2.34
N ASP A 42 -12.71 3.90 1.76
CA ASP A 42 -12.27 2.51 1.66
C ASP A 42 -11.43 2.01 2.87
N THR A 43 -11.02 2.88 3.79
CA THR A 43 -10.24 2.47 4.98
C THR A 43 -10.64 3.21 6.25
N LYS A 44 -10.44 2.59 7.41
CA LYS A 44 -10.81 3.19 8.72
C LYS A 44 -10.04 4.48 8.99
N LYS A 45 -8.70 4.46 8.83
CA LYS A 45 -7.82 5.61 9.08
C LYS A 45 -8.20 6.79 8.19
N SER A 46 -8.37 6.55 6.89
CA SER A 46 -8.78 7.59 5.93
C SER A 46 -10.16 8.18 6.26
N SER A 47 -11.09 7.37 6.77
CA SER A 47 -12.43 7.84 7.17
C SER A 47 -12.37 8.83 8.33
N VAL A 48 -11.59 8.49 9.36
CA VAL A 48 -11.44 9.35 10.54
C VAL A 48 -10.69 10.64 10.18
N THR A 49 -9.58 10.53 9.44
CA THR A 49 -8.79 11.71 9.04
C THR A 49 -9.61 12.65 8.16
N THR A 50 -10.35 12.10 7.19
CA THR A 50 -11.19 12.91 6.28
C THR A 50 -12.35 13.56 7.03
N ALA A 51 -12.98 12.86 7.97
CA ALA A 51 -14.04 13.44 8.79
C ALA A 51 -13.54 14.63 9.62
N LEU A 52 -12.37 14.50 10.26
CA LEU A 52 -11.74 15.61 11.00
C LEU A 52 -11.42 16.80 10.09
N GLN A 53 -10.82 16.53 8.92
CA GLN A 53 -10.56 17.56 7.92
C GLN A 53 -11.85 18.25 7.47
N ARG A 54 -12.94 17.53 7.27
CA ARG A 54 -14.24 18.10 6.87
C ARG A 54 -14.87 18.97 7.94
N VAL A 55 -14.79 18.57 9.21
CA VAL A 55 -15.24 19.42 10.33
C VAL A 55 -14.43 20.72 10.37
N GLY A 56 -13.10 20.64 10.27
CA GLY A 56 -12.25 21.83 10.18
C GLY A 56 -12.56 22.70 8.96
N SER A 57 -12.79 22.08 7.81
CA SER A 57 -13.20 22.72 6.56
C SER A 57 -14.54 23.44 6.70
N THR A 58 -15.50 22.85 7.43
CA THR A 58 -16.83 23.43 7.68
C THR A 58 -16.72 24.67 8.55
N VAL A 59 -15.94 24.62 9.63
CA VAL A 59 -15.71 25.79 10.48
C VAL A 59 -15.07 26.93 9.68
N LEU A 60 -14.08 26.62 8.84
CA LEU A 60 -13.44 27.60 7.96
C LEU A 60 -14.42 28.19 6.94
N ALA A 61 -15.16 27.33 6.24
CA ALA A 61 -16.16 27.70 5.24
C ALA A 61 -17.23 28.63 5.82
N LEU A 62 -17.85 28.22 6.93
CA LEU A 62 -18.89 29.00 7.61
C LEU A 62 -18.34 30.34 8.11
N GLY A 63 -17.11 30.38 8.64
CA GLY A 63 -16.47 31.62 9.07
C GLY A 63 -16.25 32.62 7.92
N VAL A 64 -15.66 32.15 6.80
CA VAL A 64 -15.43 33.01 5.61
C VAL A 64 -16.75 33.47 5.00
N ALA A 65 -17.74 32.57 4.88
CA ALA A 65 -19.06 32.91 4.35
C ALA A 65 -19.78 33.94 5.23
N THR A 66 -19.73 33.79 6.55
CA THR A 66 -20.35 34.73 7.50
C THR A 66 -19.80 36.14 7.32
N ILE A 67 -18.48 36.29 7.24
CA ILE A 67 -17.83 37.60 7.04
C ILE A 67 -18.29 38.22 5.72
N LEU A 68 -18.25 37.46 4.61
CA LEU A 68 -18.55 38.01 3.29
C LEU A 68 -20.04 38.33 3.11
N PHE A 69 -20.95 37.47 3.57
CA PHE A 69 -22.38 37.71 3.44
C PHE A 69 -22.86 38.86 4.33
N GLN A 70 -22.26 39.07 5.51
CA GLN A 70 -22.61 40.22 6.35
C GLN A 70 -22.09 41.55 5.77
N LEU A 71 -20.92 41.55 5.12
CA LEU A 71 -20.33 42.77 4.54
C LEU A 71 -20.90 43.14 3.17
N LEU A 72 -21.18 42.14 2.33
CA LEU A 72 -21.49 42.34 0.90
C LEU A 72 -22.91 41.86 0.52
N GLY A 73 -23.63 41.25 1.46
CA GLY A 73 -24.98 40.74 1.26
C GLY A 73 -25.02 39.32 0.66
N PHE A 74 -26.23 38.77 0.58
CA PHE A 74 -26.51 37.42 0.10
C PHE A 74 -26.80 37.43 -1.41
N SER A 75 -25.76 37.26 -2.22
CA SER A 75 -25.91 37.10 -3.67
C SER A 75 -24.98 36.01 -4.22
N THR A 76 -25.34 35.45 -5.38
CA THR A 76 -24.53 34.44 -6.06
C THR A 76 -23.13 34.96 -6.43
N ILE A 77 -23.00 36.27 -6.70
CA ILE A 77 -21.70 36.90 -6.96
C ILE A 77 -20.82 36.86 -5.69
N VAL A 78 -21.40 37.15 -4.53
CA VAL A 78 -20.69 37.08 -3.25
C VAL A 78 -20.34 35.62 -2.90
N PHE A 79 -21.19 34.65 -3.24
CA PHE A 79 -20.85 33.24 -3.11
C PHE A 79 -19.66 32.84 -3.99
N GLY A 80 -19.57 33.36 -5.22
CA GLY A 80 -18.39 33.19 -6.08
C GLY A 80 -17.13 33.78 -5.46
N LEU A 81 -17.23 34.98 -4.87
CA LEU A 81 -16.12 35.60 -4.13
C LEU A 81 -15.72 34.78 -2.89
N TYR A 82 -16.69 34.22 -2.18
CA TYR A 82 -16.46 33.28 -1.09
C TYR A 82 -15.60 32.10 -1.56
N LEU A 83 -15.93 31.47 -2.69
CA LEU A 83 -15.14 30.35 -3.21
C LEU A 83 -13.69 30.76 -3.55
N LEU A 84 -13.50 31.95 -4.15
CA LEU A 84 -12.17 32.47 -4.47
C LEU A 84 -11.28 32.66 -3.24
N ILE A 85 -11.87 32.92 -2.07
CA ILE A 85 -11.13 33.09 -0.81
C ILE A 85 -11.01 31.76 -0.06
N TYR A 86 -12.11 31.02 0.04
CA TYR A 86 -12.19 29.78 0.80
C TYR A 86 -11.32 28.68 0.21
N ILE A 87 -11.30 28.48 -1.10
CA ILE A 87 -10.53 27.39 -1.72
C ILE A 87 -9.02 27.51 -1.43
N PRO A 88 -8.35 28.67 -1.67
CA PRO A 88 -6.95 28.84 -1.30
C PRO A 88 -6.69 28.62 0.20
N LEU A 89 -7.59 29.08 1.07
CA LEU A 89 -7.47 28.85 2.51
C LEU A 89 -7.60 27.36 2.85
N ALA A 90 -8.54 26.65 2.24
CA ALA A 90 -8.73 25.22 2.45
C ALA A 90 -7.47 24.42 2.08
N TYR A 91 -6.81 24.74 0.97
CA TYR A 91 -5.51 24.14 0.61
C TYR A 91 -4.41 24.53 1.60
N LYS A 92 -4.34 25.80 2.02
CA LYS A 92 -3.35 26.27 3.00
C LYS A 92 -3.46 25.53 4.34
N PHE A 93 -4.68 25.24 4.78
CA PHE A 93 -4.95 24.53 6.03
C PHE A 93 -5.05 23.00 5.87
N LYS A 94 -4.83 22.46 4.66
CA LYS A 94 -4.92 21.02 4.34
C LYS A 94 -6.29 20.39 4.66
N VAL A 95 -7.37 21.13 4.38
CA VAL A 95 -8.77 20.72 4.57
C VAL A 95 -9.56 20.78 3.26
N GLU A 96 -8.88 20.65 2.12
CA GLU A 96 -9.43 20.73 0.76
C GLU A 96 -10.47 19.64 0.44
N VAL A 97 -10.41 18.49 1.14
CA VAL A 97 -11.39 17.41 1.02
C VAL A 97 -12.82 17.83 1.40
N GLY A 98 -12.97 18.96 2.09
CA GLY A 98 -14.25 19.55 2.46
C GLY A 98 -14.77 20.59 1.48
N ILE A 99 -14.04 20.98 0.43
CA ILE A 99 -14.44 22.07 -0.47
C ILE A 99 -15.85 21.86 -1.02
N ALA A 100 -16.10 20.73 -1.68
CA ALA A 100 -17.40 20.44 -2.28
C ALA A 100 -18.54 20.35 -1.25
N PRO A 101 -18.48 19.49 -0.21
CA PRO A 101 -19.59 19.38 0.73
C PRO A 101 -19.82 20.66 1.53
N CYS A 102 -18.77 21.39 1.95
CA CYS A 102 -18.95 22.64 2.69
C CYS A 102 -19.52 23.76 1.80
N SER A 103 -19.23 23.77 0.49
CA SER A 103 -19.83 24.74 -0.42
C SER A 103 -21.33 24.51 -0.61
N VAL A 104 -21.80 23.25 -0.52
CA VAL A 104 -23.23 22.93 -0.46
C VAL A 104 -23.85 23.45 0.84
N LEU A 105 -23.21 23.24 1.98
CA LEU A 105 -23.71 23.77 3.27
C LEU A 105 -23.80 25.31 3.28
N VAL A 106 -22.79 25.99 2.72
CA VAL A 106 -22.80 27.46 2.59
C VAL A 106 -23.87 27.94 1.60
N SER A 107 -24.27 27.14 0.62
CA SER A 107 -25.36 27.52 -0.28
C SER A 107 -26.71 27.57 0.43
N HIS A 108 -26.92 26.80 1.50
CA HIS A 108 -28.12 26.95 2.33
C HIS A 108 -28.16 28.34 3.00
N LEU A 109 -27.03 28.85 3.51
CA LEU A 109 -26.96 30.21 4.07
C LEU A 109 -27.29 31.29 3.02
N LEU A 110 -26.89 31.06 1.76
CA LEU A 110 -27.22 31.93 0.64
C LEU A 110 -28.74 31.90 0.33
N LEU A 111 -29.34 30.71 0.29
CA LEU A 111 -30.76 30.52 0.01
C LEU A 111 -31.64 31.15 1.09
N GLU A 112 -31.27 30.95 2.35
CA GLU A 112 -32.00 31.44 3.53
C GLU A 112 -31.66 32.88 3.88
N GLN A 113 -30.69 33.46 3.17
CA GLN A 113 -30.18 34.81 3.37
C GLN A 113 -29.86 35.12 4.84
N SER A 114 -29.25 34.15 5.54
CA SER A 114 -29.01 34.25 6.97
C SER A 114 -27.72 33.56 7.40
N THR A 115 -27.03 34.19 8.34
CA THR A 115 -25.83 33.66 9.02
C THR A 115 -26.04 33.59 10.53
N SER A 116 -27.30 33.47 10.96
CA SER A 116 -27.65 33.38 12.38
C SER A 116 -26.96 32.19 13.04
N ILE A 117 -26.75 32.26 14.35
CA ILE A 117 -26.14 31.15 15.09
C ILE A 117 -26.91 29.83 14.88
N GLY A 118 -28.24 29.89 14.74
CA GLY A 118 -29.09 28.73 14.45
C GLY A 118 -28.72 28.07 13.12
N TRP A 119 -28.59 28.86 12.05
CA TRP A 119 -28.18 28.35 10.74
C TRP A 119 -26.75 27.79 10.76
N LEU A 120 -25.81 28.46 11.43
CA LEU A 120 -24.45 27.95 11.57
C LEU A 120 -24.41 26.61 12.33
N THR A 121 -25.20 26.48 13.40
CA THR A 121 -25.32 25.22 14.13
C THR A 121 -26.03 24.12 13.33
N ASN A 122 -26.99 24.49 12.46
CA ASN A 122 -27.64 23.56 11.55
C ASN A 122 -26.61 22.92 10.60
N GLU A 123 -25.84 23.74 9.90
CA GLU A 123 -24.84 23.28 8.93
C GLU A 123 -23.74 22.45 9.59
N LEU A 124 -23.27 22.87 10.76
CA LEU A 124 -22.30 22.09 11.51
C LEU A 124 -22.87 20.73 11.95
N SER A 125 -24.15 20.69 12.36
CA SER A 125 -24.82 19.45 12.76
C SER A 125 -25.03 18.50 11.58
N LEU A 126 -25.41 19.00 10.41
CA LEU A 126 -25.49 18.20 9.17
C LEU A 126 -24.15 17.56 8.84
N MET A 127 -23.05 18.32 8.94
CA MET A 127 -21.70 17.79 8.73
C MET A 127 -21.36 16.70 9.75
N LEU A 128 -21.58 16.95 11.04
CA LEU A 128 -21.27 16.01 12.11
C LEU A 128 -22.05 14.70 11.98
N ILE A 129 -23.35 14.76 11.66
CA ILE A 129 -24.19 13.58 11.46
C ILE A 129 -23.71 12.80 10.24
N GLY A 130 -23.53 13.47 9.09
CA GLY A 130 -23.11 12.80 7.86
C GLY A 130 -21.74 12.15 7.98
N ALA A 131 -20.75 12.87 8.49
CA ALA A 131 -19.40 12.36 8.69
C ALA A 131 -19.35 11.29 9.80
N GLY A 132 -20.10 11.48 10.89
CA GLY A 132 -20.17 10.53 12.01
C GLY A 132 -20.75 9.18 11.60
N ILE A 133 -21.89 9.18 10.89
CA ILE A 133 -22.50 7.94 10.40
C ILE A 133 -21.59 7.23 9.39
N ALA A 134 -20.91 7.97 8.51
CA ALA A 134 -19.94 7.39 7.59
C ALA A 134 -18.78 6.70 8.33
N ILE A 135 -18.26 7.31 9.42
CA ILE A 135 -17.25 6.67 10.28
C ILE A 135 -17.80 5.38 10.88
N VAL A 136 -19.00 5.39 11.48
CA VAL A 136 -19.60 4.20 12.12
C VAL A 136 -19.68 3.04 11.14
N PHE A 137 -20.16 3.30 9.92
CA PHE A 137 -20.18 2.29 8.87
C PHE A 137 -18.77 1.85 8.47
N ASN A 138 -17.81 2.76 8.41
CA ASN A 138 -16.41 2.44 8.07
C ASN A 138 -15.63 1.69 9.13
N LEU A 139 -16.04 1.73 10.40
CA LEU A 139 -15.45 0.87 11.44
C LEU A 139 -15.67 -0.62 11.14
N TYR A 140 -16.77 -0.97 10.46
CA TYR A 140 -17.03 -2.32 9.96
C TYR A 140 -16.31 -2.58 8.63
N MET A 141 -14.98 -2.61 8.68
CA MET A 141 -14.11 -3.10 7.59
C MET A 141 -13.56 -4.46 8.00
N PRO A 142 -13.80 -5.53 7.22
CA PRO A 142 -13.23 -6.84 7.50
C PRO A 142 -11.71 -6.81 7.30
N SER A 143 -10.99 -7.46 8.20
CA SER A 143 -9.54 -7.63 8.08
C SER A 143 -9.21 -8.54 6.91
N LYS A 144 -8.10 -8.24 6.22
CA LYS A 144 -7.50 -9.07 5.18
C LYS A 144 -6.25 -9.80 5.65
N GLU A 145 -5.97 -9.83 6.94
CA GLU A 145 -4.76 -10.43 7.50
C GLU A 145 -4.57 -11.89 7.08
N THR A 146 -5.62 -12.72 7.14
CA THR A 146 -5.55 -14.12 6.70
C THR A 146 -5.21 -14.24 5.21
N GLN A 147 -5.74 -13.35 4.37
CA GLN A 147 -5.44 -13.33 2.93
C GLN A 147 -3.98 -12.92 2.68
N LEU A 148 -3.46 -11.98 3.47
CA LEU A 148 -2.06 -11.57 3.40
C LEU A 148 -1.11 -12.69 3.82
N MET A 149 -1.44 -13.44 4.88
CA MET A 149 -0.66 -14.60 5.31
C MET A 149 -0.65 -15.70 4.25
N GLN A 150 -1.79 -15.98 3.61
CA GLN A 150 -1.86 -16.94 2.50
C GLN A 150 -0.99 -16.50 1.32
N LEU A 151 -1.10 -15.24 0.91
CA LEU A 151 -0.33 -14.70 -0.20
C LEU A 151 1.17 -14.66 0.09
N ARG A 152 1.57 -14.39 1.34
CA ARG A 152 2.94 -14.54 1.81
C ARG A 152 3.45 -15.96 1.56
N ASP A 153 2.72 -16.96 2.03
CA ASP A 153 3.12 -18.36 1.94
C ASP A 153 3.20 -18.83 0.47
N GLU A 154 2.26 -18.40 -0.37
CA GLU A 154 2.25 -18.66 -1.82
C GLU A 154 3.47 -18.04 -2.53
N ILE A 155 3.80 -16.78 -2.22
CA ILE A 155 4.97 -16.08 -2.77
C ILE A 155 6.26 -16.78 -2.34
N GLU A 156 6.39 -17.15 -1.06
CA GLU A 156 7.56 -17.89 -0.59
C GLU A 156 7.73 -19.20 -1.33
N GLU A 157 6.65 -19.97 -1.50
CA GLU A 157 6.70 -21.25 -2.19
C GLU A 157 7.11 -21.10 -3.66
N LYS A 158 6.59 -20.09 -4.36
CA LYS A 158 7.02 -19.80 -5.74
C LYS A 158 8.48 -19.36 -5.82
N MET A 159 8.96 -18.56 -4.85
CA MET A 159 10.37 -18.19 -4.78
C MET A 159 11.28 -19.42 -4.55
N LYS A 160 10.84 -20.39 -3.73
CA LYS A 160 11.55 -21.67 -3.57
C LYS A 160 11.61 -22.44 -4.89
N GLN A 161 10.50 -22.48 -5.64
CA GLN A 161 10.47 -23.14 -6.94
C GLN A 161 11.45 -22.48 -7.93
N VAL A 162 11.58 -21.14 -7.92
CA VAL A 162 12.59 -20.45 -8.75
C VAL A 162 14.00 -20.86 -8.35
N LEU A 163 14.33 -20.84 -7.05
CA LEU A 163 15.65 -21.25 -6.55
C LEU A 163 15.97 -22.73 -6.85
N MET A 164 15.00 -23.63 -6.70
CA MET A 164 15.13 -25.03 -7.11
C MET A 164 15.34 -25.17 -8.62
N SER A 165 14.69 -24.31 -9.41
CA SER A 165 14.92 -24.31 -10.86
C SER A 165 16.34 -23.86 -11.21
N PHE A 166 16.92 -22.93 -10.45
CA PHE A 166 18.33 -22.53 -10.61
C PHE A 166 19.30 -23.66 -10.28
N ASP A 167 19.03 -24.43 -9.22
CA ASP A 167 19.77 -25.66 -8.90
C ASP A 167 19.77 -26.64 -10.09
N VAL A 168 18.60 -26.91 -10.68
CA VAL A 168 18.48 -27.78 -11.86
C VAL A 168 19.22 -27.21 -13.07
N ILE A 169 19.03 -25.93 -13.40
CA ILE A 169 19.67 -25.27 -14.56
C ILE A 169 21.20 -25.36 -14.48
N LEU A 170 21.78 -25.12 -13.30
CA LEU A 170 23.24 -25.20 -13.12
C LEU A 170 23.79 -26.62 -13.21
N ARG A 171 23.01 -27.63 -12.86
CA ARG A 171 23.40 -29.05 -12.97
C ARG A 171 23.29 -29.59 -14.39
N GLU A 172 22.24 -29.18 -15.10
CA GLU A 172 21.85 -29.76 -16.39
C GLU A 172 22.28 -28.91 -17.59
N GLY A 173 22.55 -27.61 -17.41
CA GLY A 173 23.05 -26.72 -18.47
C GLY A 173 21.99 -26.27 -19.49
N HIS A 174 20.70 -26.39 -19.17
CA HIS A 174 19.60 -26.00 -20.07
C HIS A 174 18.71 -24.92 -19.45
N THR A 175 18.43 -23.88 -20.23
CA THR A 175 17.51 -22.78 -19.85
C THR A 175 16.07 -23.30 -19.75
N ASN A 176 15.31 -22.78 -18.78
CA ASN A 176 13.94 -23.20 -18.53
C ASN A 176 12.94 -22.03 -18.68
N GLU A 177 12.10 -22.06 -19.72
CA GLU A 177 11.00 -21.10 -19.95
C GLU A 177 10.05 -21.00 -18.74
N LYS A 178 9.94 -22.06 -17.94
CA LYS A 178 9.11 -22.10 -16.72
C LYS A 178 9.53 -21.06 -15.68
N VAL A 179 10.84 -20.75 -15.59
CA VAL A 179 11.35 -19.79 -14.60
C VAL A 179 10.91 -18.38 -14.92
N GLU A 180 10.96 -17.99 -16.20
CA GLU A 180 10.52 -16.67 -16.63
C GLU A 180 9.02 -16.47 -16.34
N LEU A 181 8.21 -17.49 -16.58
CA LEU A 181 6.78 -17.47 -16.27
C LEU A 181 6.53 -17.33 -14.76
N LEU A 182 7.22 -18.11 -13.92
CA LEU A 182 7.13 -18.01 -12.46
C LEU A 182 7.53 -16.61 -11.94
N LEU A 183 8.59 -16.02 -12.49
CA LEU A 183 9.04 -14.67 -12.11
C LEU A 183 8.01 -13.59 -12.49
N LYS A 184 7.38 -13.70 -13.67
CA LYS A 184 6.29 -12.80 -14.09
C LYS A 184 5.09 -12.90 -13.16
N GLU A 185 4.70 -14.12 -12.78
CA GLU A 185 3.62 -14.34 -11.81
C GLU A 185 3.95 -13.75 -10.44
N LEU A 186 5.15 -14.04 -9.91
CA LEU A 186 5.64 -13.51 -8.64
C LEU A 186 5.59 -11.98 -8.61
N HIS A 187 6.02 -11.31 -9.69
CA HIS A 187 5.99 -9.85 -9.77
C HIS A 187 4.57 -9.29 -9.68
N LYS A 188 3.60 -9.96 -10.32
CA LYS A 188 2.19 -9.58 -10.26
C LYS A 188 1.61 -9.79 -8.86
N GLU A 189 1.83 -10.96 -8.27
CA GLU A 189 1.33 -11.31 -6.94
C GLU A 189 1.91 -10.41 -5.85
N LEU A 190 3.20 -10.09 -5.91
CA LEU A 190 3.84 -9.15 -4.99
C LEU A 190 3.23 -7.75 -5.04
N LYS A 191 2.90 -7.26 -6.23
CA LYS A 191 2.23 -5.96 -6.40
C LYS A 191 0.81 -5.97 -5.83
N GLU A 192 0.11 -7.08 -5.97
CA GLU A 192 -1.21 -7.27 -5.36
C GLU A 192 -1.12 -7.37 -3.83
N ALA A 193 -0.11 -8.08 -3.32
CA ALA A 193 0.18 -8.23 -1.90
C ALA A 193 0.52 -6.90 -1.24
N GLU A 194 1.40 -6.11 -1.86
CA GLU A 194 1.79 -4.77 -1.40
C GLU A 194 0.55 -3.87 -1.27
N LYS A 195 -0.28 -3.79 -2.32
CA LYS A 195 -1.53 -3.00 -2.29
C LYS A 195 -2.47 -3.47 -1.19
N MET A 196 -2.57 -4.78 -0.97
CA MET A 196 -3.39 -5.35 0.09
C MET A 196 -2.84 -5.01 1.48
N ALA A 197 -1.52 -5.07 1.67
CA ALA A 197 -0.85 -4.75 2.93
C ALA A 197 -1.06 -3.28 3.31
N TYR A 198 -0.91 -2.35 2.35
CA TYR A 198 -1.25 -0.93 2.57
C TYR A 198 -2.72 -0.71 2.94
N THR A 199 -3.63 -1.46 2.32
CA THR A 199 -5.06 -1.36 2.65
C THR A 199 -5.33 -1.85 4.08
N GLU A 200 -4.71 -2.96 4.48
CA GLU A 200 -4.87 -3.54 5.81
C GLU A 200 -4.25 -2.67 6.90
N SER A 201 -3.05 -2.13 6.67
CA SER A 201 -2.40 -1.16 7.56
C SER A 201 -3.32 0.04 7.82
N ASN A 202 -3.94 0.60 6.78
CA ASN A 202 -4.91 1.70 6.93
C ASN A 202 -6.25 1.28 7.60
N ASN A 203 -6.52 -0.01 7.73
CA ASN A 203 -7.68 -0.52 8.47
C ASN A 203 -7.38 -0.79 9.96
N GLN A 204 -6.11 -0.82 10.34
CA GLN A 204 -5.67 -0.93 11.74
C GLN A 204 -5.50 0.49 12.31
N LEU A 205 -6.38 0.89 13.24
CA LEU A 205 -6.35 2.25 13.81
C LEU A 205 -5.30 2.44 14.92
N PHE A 206 -4.84 1.36 15.54
CA PHE A 206 -4.03 1.38 16.78
C PHE A 206 -2.98 0.25 16.85
N SER A 207 -2.59 -0.34 15.73
CA SER A 207 -1.63 -1.45 15.74
C SER A 207 -0.19 -0.93 15.86
N GLN A 208 0.63 -1.54 16.71
CA GLN A 208 2.03 -1.12 16.94
C GLN A 208 2.98 -1.53 15.79
N ASN A 209 2.56 -2.45 14.91
CA ASN A 209 3.37 -2.95 13.79
C ASN A 209 2.74 -2.56 12.44
N GLU A 210 2.42 -1.27 12.24
CA GLU A 210 1.65 -0.77 11.09
C GLU A 210 2.24 -1.19 9.72
N ASP A 211 3.55 -1.49 9.67
CA ASP A 211 4.27 -1.63 8.40
C ASP A 211 5.01 -2.97 8.21
N TYR A 212 4.91 -3.94 9.13
CA TYR A 212 5.70 -5.19 9.01
C TYR A 212 5.45 -5.92 7.69
N MET A 213 4.18 -6.19 7.35
CA MET A 213 3.81 -6.85 6.11
C MET A 213 4.17 -6.02 4.88
N ILE A 214 4.09 -4.68 4.97
CA ILE A 214 4.50 -3.78 3.88
C ILE A 214 5.99 -3.92 3.61
N GLN A 215 6.81 -3.81 4.65
CA GLN A 215 8.26 -3.95 4.58
C GLN A 215 8.66 -5.36 4.15
N TYR A 216 7.91 -6.39 4.57
CA TYR A 216 8.12 -7.77 4.15
C TYR A 216 7.91 -7.92 2.63
N PHE A 217 6.80 -7.42 2.08
CA PHE A 217 6.54 -7.52 0.63
C PHE A 217 7.49 -6.66 -0.20
N ASP A 218 7.90 -5.48 0.27
CA ASP A 218 8.95 -4.68 -0.38
C ASP A 218 10.29 -5.45 -0.42
N MET A 219 10.69 -6.05 0.69
CA MET A 219 11.86 -6.93 0.77
C MET A 219 11.78 -8.08 -0.24
N ARG A 220 10.64 -8.78 -0.33
CA ARG A 220 10.43 -9.87 -1.30
C ARG A 220 10.42 -9.37 -2.75
N GLN A 221 9.90 -8.18 -3.01
CA GLN A 221 9.92 -7.56 -4.33
C GLN A 221 11.36 -7.27 -4.80
N GLN A 222 12.19 -6.73 -3.91
CA GLN A 222 13.61 -6.53 -4.18
C GLN A 222 14.29 -7.87 -4.47
N GLN A 223 14.04 -8.90 -3.65
CA GLN A 223 14.59 -10.25 -3.87
C GLN A 223 14.18 -10.87 -5.21
N VAL A 224 12.90 -10.77 -5.61
CA VAL A 224 12.41 -11.27 -6.91
C VAL A 224 13.07 -10.53 -8.07
N LYS A 225 13.37 -9.24 -7.91
CA LYS A 225 14.11 -8.47 -8.92
C LYS A 225 15.53 -9.03 -9.11
N VAL A 226 16.22 -9.37 -8.02
CA VAL A 226 17.52 -10.03 -8.09
C VAL A 226 17.39 -11.43 -8.72
N LEU A 227 16.36 -12.21 -8.37
CA LEU A 227 16.10 -13.51 -9.03
C LEU A 227 15.91 -13.35 -10.55
N ALA A 228 15.21 -12.30 -11.00
CA ALA A 228 15.05 -12.04 -12.41
C ALA A 228 16.38 -11.71 -13.11
N GLU A 229 17.23 -10.89 -12.47
CA GLU A 229 18.58 -10.58 -12.97
C GLU A 229 19.43 -11.87 -13.07
N MET A 230 19.48 -12.68 -12.00
CA MET A 230 20.17 -13.97 -11.97
C MET A 230 19.68 -14.95 -13.05
N SER A 231 18.38 -14.94 -13.38
CA SER A 231 17.83 -15.82 -14.42
C SER A 231 18.38 -15.53 -15.82
N ILE A 232 18.78 -14.28 -16.08
CA ILE A 232 19.40 -13.87 -17.34
C ILE A 232 20.84 -14.40 -17.40
N ASP A 233 21.61 -14.23 -16.32
CA ASP A 233 23.00 -14.67 -16.25
C ASP A 233 23.14 -16.20 -16.33
N LEU A 234 22.16 -16.93 -15.78
CA LEU A 234 22.08 -18.38 -15.88
C LEU A 234 22.01 -18.89 -17.32
N SER A 235 21.43 -18.13 -18.25
CA SER A 235 21.34 -18.52 -19.66
C SER A 235 22.71 -18.63 -20.36
N VAL A 236 23.75 -18.02 -19.78
CA VAL A 236 25.12 -18.01 -20.30
C VAL A 236 25.97 -19.12 -19.65
N CYS A 237 25.47 -19.77 -18.59
CA CYS A 237 26.15 -20.87 -17.90
C CYS A 237 25.95 -22.19 -18.66
N SER A 238 26.80 -22.48 -19.64
CA SER A 238 26.65 -23.64 -20.54
C SER A 238 27.39 -24.91 -20.09
N LEU A 239 28.29 -24.81 -19.11
CA LEU A 239 29.16 -25.93 -18.71
C LEU A 239 28.88 -26.40 -17.27
N PRO A 240 28.46 -27.66 -17.04
CA PRO A 240 28.27 -28.21 -15.70
C PRO A 240 29.63 -28.50 -15.05
N THR A 241 30.29 -27.47 -14.54
CA THR A 241 31.57 -27.61 -13.82
C THR A 241 31.36 -27.94 -12.35
N LYS A 242 32.44 -28.31 -11.64
CA LYS A 242 32.41 -28.47 -10.16
C LYS A 242 31.87 -27.21 -9.48
N GLN A 243 32.25 -26.03 -9.98
CA GLN A 243 31.82 -24.73 -9.48
C GLN A 243 30.30 -24.54 -9.65
N ASN A 244 29.72 -24.94 -10.78
CA ASN A 244 28.26 -24.92 -11.00
C ASN A 244 27.55 -25.80 -9.95
N MET A 245 28.05 -27.01 -9.71
CA MET A 245 27.44 -27.96 -8.77
C MET A 245 27.38 -27.42 -7.33
N ILE A 246 28.42 -26.70 -6.90
CA ILE A 246 28.44 -26.08 -5.58
C ILE A 246 27.39 -24.96 -5.54
N LEU A 247 27.27 -24.14 -6.59
CA LEU A 247 26.35 -23.00 -6.57
C LEU A 247 24.89 -23.48 -6.65
N ALA A 248 24.67 -24.55 -7.41
CA ALA A 248 23.42 -25.28 -7.45
C ALA A 248 23.01 -25.77 -6.04
N SER A 249 23.95 -26.39 -5.30
CA SER A 249 23.66 -26.82 -3.91
C SER A 249 23.31 -25.67 -2.97
N LEU A 250 23.89 -24.48 -3.19
CA LEU A 250 23.59 -23.32 -2.38
C LEU A 250 22.18 -22.78 -2.66
N PHE A 251 21.76 -22.73 -3.92
CA PHE A 251 20.37 -22.42 -4.27
C PHE A 251 19.38 -23.43 -3.69
N HIS A 252 19.71 -24.72 -3.75
CA HIS A 252 18.91 -25.79 -3.17
C HIS A 252 18.75 -25.63 -1.65
N GLN A 253 19.86 -25.44 -0.94
CA GLN A 253 19.85 -25.22 0.52
C GLN A 253 19.06 -23.97 0.88
N THR A 254 19.20 -22.90 0.10
CA THR A 254 18.48 -21.64 0.31
C THR A 254 17.00 -21.81 0.10
N ALA A 255 16.57 -22.56 -0.93
CA ALA A 255 15.16 -22.87 -1.15
C ALA A 255 14.55 -23.59 0.05
N ASN A 256 15.23 -24.61 0.58
CA ASN A 256 14.76 -25.35 1.76
C ASN A 256 14.70 -24.50 3.04
N GLN A 257 15.49 -23.43 3.08
CA GLN A 257 15.61 -22.52 4.22
C GLN A 257 14.86 -21.20 4.04
N LEU A 258 14.21 -20.99 2.88
CA LEU A 258 13.52 -19.76 2.54
C LEU A 258 12.22 -19.67 3.33
N HIS A 259 12.26 -18.94 4.44
CA HIS A 259 11.12 -18.71 5.30
C HIS A 259 11.21 -17.36 6.00
N GLU A 260 10.07 -16.73 6.32
CA GLU A 260 9.98 -15.44 7.00
C GLU A 260 10.91 -15.36 8.21
N SER A 261 10.91 -16.39 9.07
CA SER A 261 11.63 -16.41 10.34
C SER A 261 13.14 -16.68 10.26
N ASN A 262 13.68 -17.02 9.08
CA ASN A 262 15.09 -17.36 8.95
C ASN A 262 15.97 -16.11 8.72
N PRO A 263 16.88 -15.75 9.65
CA PRO A 263 17.73 -14.56 9.56
C PRO A 263 18.94 -14.72 8.63
N VAL A 264 19.06 -15.83 7.90
CA VAL A 264 20.08 -16.10 6.85
C VAL A 264 21.54 -16.05 7.32
N VAL A 265 21.79 -16.23 8.62
CA VAL A 265 23.14 -16.17 9.21
C VAL A 265 24.04 -17.27 8.64
N ASP A 266 23.53 -18.50 8.55
CA ASP A 266 24.32 -19.64 8.07
C ASP A 266 24.56 -19.56 6.56
N LEU A 267 23.53 -19.21 5.77
CA LEU A 267 23.66 -18.97 4.32
C LEU A 267 24.70 -17.89 3.97
N THR A 268 24.81 -16.84 4.80
CA THR A 268 25.82 -15.79 4.59
C THR A 268 27.24 -16.34 4.75
N LYS A 269 27.47 -17.25 5.70
CA LYS A 269 28.77 -17.90 5.91
C LYS A 269 29.10 -18.85 4.76
N ASP A 270 28.11 -19.62 4.31
CA ASP A 270 28.26 -20.57 3.19
C ASP A 270 28.67 -19.83 1.90
N ILE A 271 28.02 -18.71 1.58
CA ILE A 271 28.39 -17.82 0.47
C ILE A 271 29.84 -17.33 0.59
N GLN A 272 30.25 -16.88 1.78
CA GLN A 272 31.62 -16.36 1.98
C GLN A 272 32.68 -17.45 1.84
N SER A 273 32.43 -18.63 2.37
CA SER A 273 33.31 -19.80 2.19
C SER A 273 33.48 -20.09 0.71
N MET A 274 32.38 -20.11 -0.03
CA MET A 274 32.38 -20.37 -1.47
C MET A 274 33.12 -19.30 -2.28
N LEU A 275 32.91 -18.01 -1.97
CA LEU A 275 33.67 -16.92 -2.59
C LEU A 275 35.17 -17.08 -2.39
N ASN A 276 35.60 -17.55 -1.22
CA ASN A 276 37.01 -17.83 -0.93
C ASN A 276 37.53 -19.03 -1.73
N ASP A 277 36.74 -20.11 -1.86
CA ASP A 277 37.12 -21.28 -2.66
C ASP A 277 37.28 -20.92 -4.14
N PHE A 278 36.41 -20.08 -4.69
CA PHE A 278 36.55 -19.57 -6.07
C PHE A 278 37.83 -18.76 -6.24
N ARG A 279 38.13 -17.85 -5.30
CA ARG A 279 39.33 -16.99 -5.35
C ARG A 279 40.64 -17.76 -5.24
N ASN A 280 40.63 -18.88 -4.51
CA ASN A 280 41.80 -19.72 -4.28
C ASN A 280 41.95 -20.88 -5.29
N SER A 281 41.00 -21.00 -6.24
CA SER A 281 41.07 -22.03 -7.29
C SER A 281 42.12 -21.69 -8.37
N ASP A 282 42.61 -22.72 -9.06
CA ASP A 282 43.55 -22.55 -10.17
C ASP A 282 42.97 -21.65 -11.25
N LEU A 283 43.82 -20.87 -11.92
CA LEU A 283 43.40 -20.00 -13.04
C LEU A 283 42.72 -20.83 -14.14
N PRO A 284 41.70 -20.26 -14.82
CA PRO A 284 41.07 -20.94 -15.95
C PRO A 284 42.09 -21.23 -17.05
N SER A 285 42.10 -22.48 -17.50
CA SER A 285 43.03 -22.97 -18.53
C SER A 285 42.53 -22.69 -19.94
N THR A 286 41.23 -22.46 -20.12
CA THR A 286 40.61 -22.14 -21.41
C THR A 286 39.75 -20.89 -21.31
N ARG A 287 39.48 -20.26 -22.47
CA ARG A 287 38.57 -19.12 -22.57
C ARG A 287 37.14 -19.48 -22.15
N GLU A 288 36.68 -20.67 -22.54
CA GLU A 288 35.35 -21.16 -22.18
C GLU A 288 35.22 -21.35 -20.65
N GLU A 289 36.27 -21.87 -20.01
CA GLU A 289 36.33 -21.97 -18.55
C GLU A 289 36.35 -20.59 -17.88
N PHE A 290 37.07 -19.62 -18.45
CA PHE A 290 37.07 -18.24 -17.97
C PHE A 290 35.68 -17.60 -18.07
N GLU A 291 35.01 -17.72 -19.22
CA GLU A 291 33.67 -17.15 -19.44
C GLU A 291 32.63 -17.77 -18.50
N ASN A 292 32.64 -19.10 -18.31
CA ASN A 292 31.75 -19.77 -17.36
C ASN A 292 32.02 -19.34 -15.91
N ARG A 293 33.29 -19.26 -15.49
CA ARG A 293 33.64 -18.80 -14.13
C ARG A 293 33.26 -17.34 -13.88
N ALA A 294 33.38 -16.48 -14.89
CA ALA A 294 32.96 -15.09 -14.80
C ALA A 294 31.43 -14.99 -14.58
N ALA A 295 30.64 -15.76 -15.34
CA ALA A 295 29.18 -15.82 -15.17
C ALA A 295 28.78 -16.32 -13.77
N LEU A 296 29.42 -17.39 -13.27
CA LEU A 296 29.18 -17.89 -11.91
C LEU A 296 29.54 -16.86 -10.83
N PHE A 297 30.59 -16.05 -11.04
CA PHE A 297 30.98 -15.02 -10.09
C PHE A 297 29.96 -13.87 -10.05
N ILE A 298 29.40 -13.46 -11.19
CA ILE A 298 28.29 -12.50 -11.26
C ILE A 298 27.08 -13.06 -10.51
N LEU A 299 26.69 -14.29 -10.83
CA LEU A 299 25.56 -14.97 -10.20
C LEU A 299 25.71 -15.08 -8.67
N LEU A 300 26.92 -15.35 -8.18
CA LEU A 300 27.22 -15.40 -6.75
C LEU A 300 27.16 -14.03 -6.07
N ASN A 301 27.57 -12.96 -6.75
CA ASN A 301 27.42 -11.59 -6.23
C ASN A 301 25.95 -11.19 -6.14
N ASP A 302 25.15 -11.53 -7.14
CA ASP A 302 23.71 -11.29 -7.12
C ASP A 302 23.03 -12.11 -6.04
N PHE A 303 23.42 -13.38 -5.88
CA PHE A 303 22.92 -14.21 -4.80
C PHE A 303 23.32 -13.67 -3.41
N THR A 304 24.51 -13.09 -3.29
CA THR A 304 24.93 -12.37 -2.08
C THR A 304 24.00 -11.19 -1.80
N ARG A 305 23.67 -10.39 -2.82
CA ARG A 305 22.71 -9.27 -2.71
C ARG A 305 21.31 -9.77 -2.31
N PHE A 306 20.84 -10.89 -2.88
CA PHE A 306 19.57 -11.52 -2.51
C PHE A 306 19.50 -11.85 -1.01
N ILE A 307 20.56 -12.42 -0.44
CA ILE A 307 20.65 -12.74 0.99
C ILE A 307 20.79 -11.48 1.85
N GLN A 308 21.57 -10.49 1.40
CA GLN A 308 21.77 -9.22 2.11
C GLN A 308 20.46 -8.44 2.28
N ILE A 309 19.59 -8.41 1.27
CA ILE A 309 18.26 -7.79 1.34
C ILE A 309 17.47 -8.33 2.54
N LYS A 310 17.45 -9.66 2.71
CA LYS A 310 16.75 -10.30 3.84
C LYS A 310 17.42 -9.99 5.18
N LYS A 311 18.75 -10.01 5.23
CA LYS A 311 19.50 -9.64 6.43
C LYS A 311 19.19 -8.21 6.90
N GLN A 312 19.19 -7.25 5.98
CA GLN A 312 18.88 -5.85 6.26
C GLN A 312 17.46 -5.68 6.81
N PHE A 313 16.47 -6.38 6.22
CA PHE A 313 15.10 -6.40 6.75
C PHE A 313 15.07 -6.85 8.21
N PHE A 314 15.73 -7.97 8.56
CA PHE A 314 15.80 -8.44 9.94
C PHE A 314 16.49 -7.46 10.91
N GLU A 315 17.52 -6.75 10.46
CA GLU A 315 18.21 -5.74 11.26
C GLU A 315 17.34 -4.50 11.50
N GLN A 316 16.46 -4.15 10.55
CA GLN A 316 15.49 -3.06 10.72
C GLN A 316 14.39 -3.43 11.71
N GLN A 317 13.91 -4.69 11.72
CA GLN A 317 12.87 -5.15 12.66
C GLN A 317 13.32 -5.26 14.12
N LYS A 318 14.64 -5.24 14.38
CA LYS A 318 15.21 -5.32 15.74
C LYS A 318 15.40 -3.96 16.42
N LYS A 319 15.20 -2.85 15.70
CA LYS A 319 15.35 -1.48 16.20
C LYS A 319 14.04 -0.97 16.76
#